data_AF-A0A0K0TQ23-F1
#
_entry.id   AF-A0A0K0TQ23-F1
#
_cell.length_a   1.000
_cell.length_b   1.000
_cell.length_c   1.000
_cell.angle_alpha   90.00
_cell.angle_beta   90.00
_cell.angle_gamma   90.00
#
_symmetry.space_group_name_H-M   'P 1'
#
loop_
_entity.id
_entity.type
_entity.pdbx_description
1 polymer ?
#
loop_
_entity_poly.entity_id
_entity_poly.type
_entity_poly.pdbx_seq_one_letter_code
_entity_poly.pdbx_strand_id
1 'polypeptide(L)' 'YAESSTIEYVQPDFSTIQTDHSTSKASWDTKFTETTRGNYNLKSNNPVYGNEMFMYGRYTNVPATENIIPDYQMSKLIT' A
#
# COMPACT_ATOMS: atom_id res chain seq x y z
N TYR A 1 -37.46 8.46 1.73
CA TYR A 1 -36.71 7.46 0.93
C TYR A 1 -35.24 7.70 1.18
N ALA A 2 -34.48 6.66 1.51
CA ALA A 2 -33.03 6.73 1.66
C ALA A 2 -32.42 5.83 0.58
N GLU A 3 -31.59 6.41 -0.27
CA GLU A 3 -30.82 5.68 -1.28
C GLU A 3 -29.40 5.44 -0.75
N SER A 4 -28.88 4.24 -0.97
CA SER A 4 -27.48 3.90 -0.70
C SER A 4 -26.88 3.18 -1.91
N SER A 5 -25.59 3.41 -2.13
CA SER A 5 -24.80 2.75 -3.17
C SER A 5 -23.51 2.25 -2.55
N THR A 6 -23.14 1.01 -2.86
CA THR A 6 -21.91 0.37 -2.37
C THR A 6 -21.05 -0.06 -3.57
N ILE A 7 -19.74 0.09 -3.44
CA ILE A 7 -18.74 -0.43 -4.38
C ILE A 7 -17.80 -1.32 -3.59
N GLU A 8 -17.50 -2.52 -4.11
CA GLU A 8 -16.60 -3.50 -3.50
C GLU A 8 -15.65 -4.06 -4.56
N TYR A 9 -14.36 -4.12 -4.23
CA TYR A 9 -13.30 -4.67 -5.08
C TYR A 9 -12.07 -5.03 -4.24
N VAL A 10 -11.22 -5.92 -4.76
CA VAL A 10 -10.00 -6.39 -4.10
C VAL A 10 -8.80 -5.59 -4.59
N GLN A 11 -7.99 -5.08 -3.65
CA GLN A 11 -6.74 -4.36 -3.93
C GLN A 11 -5.57 -5.08 -3.27
N PRO A 12 -4.68 -5.75 -4.04
CA PRO A 12 -3.46 -6.33 -3.47
C PRO A 12 -2.42 -5.25 -3.17
N ASP A 13 -1.41 -5.56 -2.34
CA ASP A 13 -0.29 -4.65 -2.03
C ASP A 13 0.61 -4.36 -3.25
N PHE A 14 0.72 -5.35 -4.14
CA PHE A 14 1.49 -5.28 -5.36
C PHE A 14 0.68 -5.83 -6.53
N SER A 15 0.82 -5.21 -7.69
CA SER A 15 0.24 -5.68 -8.94
C SER A 15 1.35 -6.13 -9.88
N THR A 16 1.23 -7.34 -10.41
CA THR A 16 2.13 -7.88 -11.42
C THR A 16 1.46 -7.82 -12.79
N ILE A 17 2.09 -7.12 -13.73
CA ILE A 17 1.60 -6.95 -15.09
C ILE A 17 2.67 -7.49 -16.05
N GLN A 18 2.24 -8.29 -17.03
CA GLN A 18 3.12 -8.73 -18.09
C GLN A 18 3.43 -7.55 -19.02
N THR A 19 4.70 -7.20 -19.19
CA THR A 19 5.14 -6.06 -19.99
C THR A 19 5.48 -6.44 -21.42
N ASP A 20 6.06 -7.63 -21.62
CA ASP A 20 6.32 -8.19 -22.95
C ASP A 20 5.73 -9.58 -23.08
N HIS A 21 5.12 -9.85 -24.23
CA HIS A 21 4.67 -11.18 -24.60
C HIS A 21 4.90 -11.40 -26.10
N SER A 22 5.95 -12.16 -26.40
CA SER A 22 6.26 -12.63 -27.75
C SER A 22 6.77 -14.07 -27.71
N THR A 23 6.91 -14.69 -28.87
CA THR A 23 7.47 -16.04 -29.00
C THR A 23 8.92 -16.16 -28.52
N SER A 24 9.65 -15.04 -28.38
CA SER A 24 11.08 -15.00 -28.01
C SER A 24 11.35 -14.31 -26.68
N LYS A 25 10.35 -13.66 -26.08
CA LYS A 25 10.50 -12.92 -24.84
C LYS A 25 9.19 -12.84 -24.09
N ALA A 26 9.26 -13.09 -22.78
CA ALA A 26 8.23 -12.69 -21.84
C ALA A 26 8.88 -11.96 -20.65
N SER A 27 8.25 -10.89 -20.20
CA SER A 27 8.68 -10.15 -19.01
C SER A 27 7.50 -9.64 -18.21
N TRP A 28 7.70 -9.50 -16.90
CA TRP A 28 6.71 -9.03 -15.94
C TRP A 28 7.29 -7.93 -15.09
N ASP A 29 6.42 -7.03 -14.65
CA ASP A 29 6.74 -5.91 -13.79
C ASP A 29 5.80 -5.95 -12.58
N THR A 30 6.38 -6.00 -11.38
CA THR A 30 5.65 -6.05 -10.12
C THR A 30 5.78 -4.70 -9.44
N LYS A 31 4.68 -3.97 -9.32
CA LYS A 31 4.65 -2.62 -8.75
C LYS A 31 3.83 -2.59 -7.48
N PHE A 32 4.35 -1.87 -6.49
CA PHE A 32 3.59 -1.52 -5.31
C PHE A 32 2.38 -0.65 -5.71
N THR A 33 1.22 -0.97 -5.16
CA THR A 33 -0.04 -0.26 -5.39
C THR A 33 -0.41 0.58 -4.18
N GLU A 34 -0.76 -0.08 -3.07
CA GLU A 34 -1.13 0.54 -1.80
C GLU A 34 -1.01 -0.48 -0.67
N THR A 35 -0.91 -0.05 0.58
CA THR A 35 -0.93 -0.95 1.73
C THR A 35 -2.33 -1.46 1.98
N THR A 36 -2.50 -2.78 2.06
CA THR A 36 -3.72 -3.43 2.57
C THR A 36 -4.10 -2.94 3.98
N ARG A 37 -3.10 -2.52 4.77
CA ARG A 37 -3.30 -1.76 6.00
C ARG A 37 -3.57 -0.29 5.65
N GLY A 38 -4.84 0.07 5.55
CA GLY A 38 -5.29 1.47 5.48
C GLY A 38 -5.24 2.13 4.09
N ASN A 39 -4.96 1.35 3.05
CA ASN A 39 -4.99 1.75 1.63
C ASN A 39 -4.12 2.98 1.33
N TYR A 40 -2.94 3.06 1.96
CA TYR A 40 -1.98 4.13 1.71
C TYR A 40 -1.09 3.79 0.53
N ASN A 41 -0.84 4.76 -0.35
CA ASN A 41 0.05 4.60 -1.49
C ASN A 41 1.12 5.70 -1.51
N LEU A 42 2.00 5.67 -2.52
CA LEU A 42 3.07 6.65 -2.69
C LEU A 42 2.57 8.11 -2.79
N LYS A 43 1.29 8.32 -3.12
CA LYS A 43 0.65 9.63 -3.25
C LYS A 43 -0.23 9.99 -2.06
N SER A 44 -0.40 9.12 -1.07
CA SER A 44 -1.15 9.43 0.14
C SER A 44 -0.55 10.65 0.82
N ASN A 45 -1.40 11.63 1.09
CA ASN A 45 -0.98 12.90 1.63
C ASN A 45 -2.06 13.44 2.57
N ASN A 46 -1.84 13.26 3.87
CA ASN A 46 -2.59 13.91 4.92
C ASN A 46 -2.04 15.34 5.11
N PRO A 47 -2.89 16.38 5.19
CA PRO A 47 -2.43 17.77 5.33
C PRO A 47 -1.62 18.03 6.60
N VAL A 48 -1.76 17.21 7.64
CA VAL A 48 -1.03 17.34 8.91
C VAL A 48 0.11 16.33 9.01
N TYR A 49 -0.13 15.08 8.61
CA TYR A 49 0.79 13.96 8.86
C TYR A 49 1.58 13.51 7.62
N GLY A 50 1.35 14.12 6.46
CA GLY A 50 2.00 13.75 5.20
C GLY A 50 1.62 12.34 4.74
N ASN A 51 2.61 11.58 4.27
CA ASN A 51 2.41 10.19 3.88
C ASN A 51 2.59 9.26 5.09
N GLU A 52 1.51 8.60 5.48
CA GLU A 52 1.43 7.77 6.68
C GLU A 52 1.63 6.27 6.40
N MET A 53 2.02 5.90 5.19
CA MET A 53 2.08 4.52 4.69
C MET A 53 2.80 3.55 5.63
N PHE A 54 3.89 3.98 6.27
CA PHE A 54 4.67 3.17 7.20
C PHE A 54 4.62 3.67 8.64
N MET A 55 3.73 4.62 8.97
CA MET A 55 3.61 5.17 10.31
C MET A 55 2.90 4.17 11.25
N TYR A 56 3.50 3.90 12.41
CA TYR A 56 2.88 3.05 13.42
C TYR A 56 1.71 3.77 14.11
N GLY A 57 1.92 4.99 14.60
CA GLY A 57 0.84 5.83 15.12
C GLY A 57 1.17 7.33 15.17
N ARG A 58 0.12 8.17 15.17
CA ARG A 58 0.23 9.64 15.17
C ARG A 58 0.60 10.25 16.52
N TYR A 59 0.23 9.57 17.61
CA TYR A 59 0.32 10.09 18.98
C TYR A 59 1.08 9.14 19.92
N THR A 60 2.05 8.44 19.36
CA THR A 60 2.89 7.49 20.11
C THR A 60 3.99 8.25 20.83
N ASN A 61 4.29 7.84 22.07
CA ASN A 61 5.38 8.41 22.86
C ASN A 61 6.62 7.52 22.76
N VAL A 62 7.07 7.27 21.54
CA VAL A 62 8.25 6.45 21.23
C VAL A 62 9.23 7.25 20.36
N PRO A 63 10.53 6.88 20.33
CA PRO A 63 11.47 7.44 19.37
C PRO A 63 10.97 7.28 17.93
N ALA A 64 11.30 8.23 17.05
CA ALA A 64 10.86 8.19 15.65
C ALA A 64 11.28 6.90 14.92
N THR A 65 12.44 6.33 15.27
CA THR A 65 12.96 5.06 14.75
C THR A 65 12.09 3.86 15.12
N GLU A 66 11.29 3.97 16.18
CA GLU A 66 10.37 2.92 16.66
C GLU A 66 8.92 3.19 16.22
N ASN A 67 8.63 4.34 15.58
CA ASN A 67 7.29 4.69 15.11
C ASN A 67 7.02 4.26 13.66
N ILE A 68 7.69 3.20 13.21
CA ILE A 68 7.47 2.56 11.92
C ILE A 68 6.69 1.27 12.17
N ILE A 69 5.76 0.93 11.28
CA ILE A 69 4.99 -0.31 11.41
C ILE A 69 5.92 -1.52 11.47
N PRO A 70 5.60 -2.55 12.27
CA PRO A 70 6.45 -3.73 12.37
C PRO A 70 6.33 -4.63 11.12
N ASP A 71 7.38 -5.39 10.81
CA ASP A 71 7.50 -6.20 9.58
C ASP A 71 6.34 -7.17 9.34
N TYR A 72 5.74 -7.71 10.39
CA TYR A 72 4.61 -8.63 10.26
C TYR A 72 3.31 -7.94 9.80
N GLN A 73 3.25 -6.60 9.88
CA GLN A 73 2.16 -5.79 9.35
C GLN A 73 2.50 -5.20 7.97
N MET A 74 3.73 -5.41 7.48
CA MET A 74 4.15 -5.02 6.15
C MET A 74 3.94 -6.16 5.16
N SER A 75 3.76 -5.79 3.90
CA SER A 75 3.78 -6.75 2.81
C SER A 75 5.12 -7.48 2.79
N LYS A 76 5.11 -8.81 2.61
CA LYS A 76 6.33 -9.64 2.60
C LYS A 76 7.30 -9.33 1.45
N LEU A 77 6.85 -8.58 0.44
CA LEU A 77 7.72 -8.10 -0.64
C LEU A 77 8.49 -6.82 -0.26
N ILE A 78 8.18 -6.20 0.89
CA ILE A 78 8.88 -5.02 1.42
C ILE A 78 9.99 -5.43 2.41
N THR A 79 9.76 -6.50 3.19
CA THR A 79 10.64 -6.97 4.29
C THR A 79 11.33 -8.29 3.94
#